data_AF-A0AAV9H3Z4-F1
#
_entry.id   AF-A0AAV9H3Z4-F1
#
_cell.length_a   1.000
_cell.length_b   1.000
_cell.length_c   1.000
_cell.angle_alpha   90.00
_cell.angle_beta   90.00
_cell.angle_gamma   90.00
#
_symmetry.space_group_name_H-M   'P 1'
#
loop_
_entity.id
_entity.type
_entity.pdbx_description
1 polymer ?
#
loop_
_entity_poly.entity_id
_entity_poly.type
_entity_poly.pdbx_seq_one_letter_code
_entity_poly.pdbx_strand_id
1 'polypeptide(L)'
;MTRRTLLIFLLPLLSLAFQTTLPVDDTWAHHQQCIDMHGSSERFHPQSASSILVTFNSHSAKGIASIVIFELADEHLGGKRRPGSNEKEIICTPENIKRQLCEPSQLGEFLISDHALQKAAHPMITRAVDLSKPIAILYPVTGPGYYCVAAVAYSAPSFSATMAVVDAGSRLPAFRSGLLGLYQTIAPVWMLASLSWVFFTAESTSWSLSLDHPAPWILLCSAGTTGARWAWLELGDDTAWGVLLRLSWYGLALAQNCIVLFTVHMMAARGSSRCRTRLIPAFLALFITLYVGAIWADSIVYVRVCLLLLNEMPNSW
;
A
#
# COMPACT_ATOMS: atom_id res chain seq x y z
N MET A 1 -28.40 0.83 -25.63
CA MET A 1 -27.60 0.23 -24.54
C MET A 1 -27.98 0.92 -23.25
N THR A 2 -28.55 0.17 -22.32
CA THR A 2 -29.14 0.69 -21.08
C THR A 2 -28.07 0.86 -20.00
N ARG A 3 -28.28 1.79 -19.06
CA ARG A 3 -27.41 2.11 -17.90
C ARG A 3 -26.91 0.87 -17.11
N ARG A 4 -27.59 -0.27 -17.23
CA ARG A 4 -27.22 -1.58 -16.66
C ARG A 4 -26.05 -2.27 -17.37
N THR A 5 -25.85 -2.07 -18.67
CA THR A 5 -24.73 -2.64 -19.41
C THR A 5 -23.41 -1.92 -19.08
N LEU A 6 -23.46 -0.62 -18.76
CA LEU A 6 -22.29 0.17 -18.39
C LEU A 6 -21.69 -0.26 -17.03
N LEU A 7 -22.55 -0.63 -16.07
CA LEU A 7 -22.15 -1.10 -14.73
C LEU A 7 -21.44 -2.46 -14.74
N ILE A 8 -21.77 -3.33 -15.72
CA ILE A 8 -21.17 -4.66 -15.87
C ILE A 8 -19.74 -4.56 -16.44
N PHE A 9 -19.46 -3.56 -17.28
CA PHE A 9 -18.12 -3.31 -17.81
C PHE A 9 -17.20 -2.52 -16.86
N LEU A 10 -17.76 -1.83 -15.85
CA LEU A 10 -16.98 -1.06 -14.87
C LEU A 10 -16.40 -1.92 -13.72
N LEU A 11 -17.02 -3.05 -13.37
CA LEU A 11 -16.53 -3.93 -12.30
C LEU A 11 -15.15 -4.59 -12.56
N PRO A 12 -14.79 -5.06 -13.77
CA PRO A 12 -13.46 -5.65 -14.01
C PRO A 12 -12.33 -4.61 -14.05
N LEU A 13 -12.63 -3.32 -14.21
CA LEU A 13 -11.61 -2.24 -14.21
C LEU A 13 -11.09 -1.89 -12.81
N LEU A 14 -11.71 -2.43 -11.75
CA LEU A 14 -11.27 -2.27 -10.36
C LEU A 14 -10.21 -3.29 -9.92
N SER A 15 -9.66 -4.12 -10.83
CA SER A 15 -8.45 -4.88 -10.56
C SER A 15 -7.25 -3.93 -10.46
N LEU A 16 -7.12 -3.38 -9.26
CA LEU A 16 -6.19 -2.35 -8.79
C LEU A 16 -4.77 -2.52 -9.32
N ALA A 17 -4.18 -1.37 -9.67
CA ALA A 17 -2.77 -1.25 -9.97
C ALA A 17 -1.94 -1.74 -8.78
N PHE A 18 -1.00 -2.65 -9.06
CA PHE A 18 0.00 -3.05 -8.08
C PHE A 18 0.99 -1.92 -7.88
N GLN A 19 0.77 -1.17 -6.82
CA GLN A 19 1.73 -0.19 -6.37
C GLN A 19 2.82 -0.91 -5.56
N THR A 20 4.05 -0.86 -6.07
CA THR A 20 5.29 -1.34 -5.41
C THR A 20 6.06 -0.20 -4.75
N THR A 21 5.75 1.04 -5.14
CA THR A 21 6.40 2.27 -4.67
C THR A 21 5.37 3.35 -4.39
N LEU A 22 5.60 4.16 -3.37
CA LEU A 22 4.75 5.29 -3.02
C LEU A 22 5.27 6.56 -3.71
N PRO A 23 4.42 7.38 -4.35
CA PRO A 23 4.84 8.65 -4.92
C PRO A 23 5.24 9.60 -3.80
N VAL A 24 6.27 10.39 -4.05
CA VAL A 24 6.69 11.53 -3.23
C VAL A 24 6.87 12.71 -4.16
N ASP A 25 6.09 13.77 -4.00
CA ASP A 25 6.09 14.93 -4.89
C ASP A 25 5.77 16.22 -4.10
N ASP A 26 5.72 17.36 -4.77
CA ASP A 26 5.47 18.67 -4.16
C ASP A 26 4.00 18.92 -3.79
N THR A 27 3.09 17.97 -4.04
CA THR A 27 1.68 18.12 -3.68
C THR A 27 1.44 17.88 -2.20
N TRP A 28 0.40 18.52 -1.65
CA TRP A 28 0.02 18.31 -0.24
C TRP A 28 -0.21 16.83 0.13
N ALA A 29 -0.72 16.02 -0.81
CA ALA A 29 -1.00 14.62 -0.53
C ALA A 29 0.26 13.73 -0.49
N HIS A 30 1.35 14.12 -1.16
CA HIS A 30 2.54 13.27 -1.29
C HIS A 30 3.87 13.92 -0.88
N HIS A 31 3.87 15.15 -0.36
CA HIS A 31 5.09 15.76 0.18
C HIS A 31 5.67 14.98 1.37
N GLN A 32 4.83 14.22 2.08
CA GLN A 32 5.24 13.33 3.16
C GLN A 32 4.55 11.97 3.04
N GLN A 33 5.33 10.90 3.02
CA GLN A 33 4.84 9.53 3.05
C GLN A 33 5.43 8.79 4.24
N CYS A 34 4.57 8.18 5.04
CA CYS A 34 4.97 7.45 6.24
C CYS A 34 4.50 6.00 6.18
N ILE A 35 5.29 5.11 6.78
CA ILE A 35 5.09 3.67 6.71
C ILE A 35 5.56 2.97 7.98
N ASP A 36 4.76 2.02 8.45
CA ASP A 36 5.14 1.12 9.53
C ASP A 36 6.13 0.07 9.01
N MET A 37 7.23 -0.11 9.72
CA MET A 37 8.26 -1.10 9.39
C MET A 37 8.72 -1.82 10.65
N HIS A 38 9.01 -3.12 10.54
CA HIS A 38 9.55 -3.90 11.67
C HIS A 38 11.07 -3.74 11.79
N GLY A 39 11.75 -3.41 10.69
CA GLY A 39 13.19 -3.29 10.66
C GLY A 39 13.92 -4.61 10.83
N SER A 40 15.25 -4.54 10.85
CA SER A 40 16.09 -5.68 11.21
C SER A 40 17.21 -5.24 12.12
N SER A 41 17.33 -5.94 13.26
CA SER A 41 18.47 -5.77 14.16
C SER A 41 19.77 -6.40 13.63
N GLU A 42 19.70 -7.12 12.51
CA GLU A 42 20.89 -7.72 11.89
C GLU A 42 21.71 -6.65 11.14
N ARG A 43 23.01 -6.92 10.94
CA ARG A 43 23.88 -6.02 10.17
C ARG A 43 23.29 -5.80 8.77
N PHE A 44 23.24 -4.55 8.35
CA PHE A 44 22.74 -4.17 7.03
C PHE A 44 23.43 -4.96 5.91
N HIS A 45 22.65 -5.83 5.25
CA HIS A 45 23.01 -6.48 4.01
C HIS A 45 22.08 -5.96 2.91
N PRO A 46 22.60 -5.40 1.80
CA PRO A 46 21.77 -4.76 0.77
C PRO A 46 20.66 -5.64 0.19
N GLN A 47 20.78 -6.97 0.29
CA GLN A 47 19.84 -7.93 -0.28
C GLN A 47 18.79 -8.45 0.72
N SER A 48 18.96 -8.21 2.03
CA SER A 48 18.08 -8.78 3.06
C SER A 48 17.68 -7.81 4.17
N ALA A 49 18.27 -6.61 4.21
CA ALA A 49 17.99 -5.63 5.25
C ALA A 49 16.78 -4.76 4.92
N SER A 50 15.96 -4.49 5.94
CA SER A 50 14.88 -3.51 5.83
C SER A 50 15.45 -2.16 5.40
N SER A 51 14.86 -1.54 4.39
CA SER A 51 15.33 -0.27 3.86
C SER A 51 14.25 0.53 3.16
N ILE A 52 14.48 1.84 3.13
CA ILE A 52 13.71 2.80 2.35
C ILE A 52 14.63 3.33 1.24
N LEU A 53 14.22 3.14 -0.01
CA LEU A 53 14.92 3.64 -1.19
C LEU A 53 14.08 4.74 -1.84
N VAL A 54 14.63 5.95 -1.89
CA VAL A 54 14.00 7.08 -2.56
C VAL A 54 14.72 7.38 -3.87
N THR A 55 13.97 7.41 -4.96
CA THR A 55 14.49 7.67 -6.32
C THR A 55 13.76 8.86 -6.93
N PHE A 56 14.50 9.89 -7.32
CA PHE A 56 13.95 11.06 -8.02
C PHE A 56 13.90 10.82 -9.52
N ASN A 57 12.82 11.28 -10.15
CA ASN A 57 12.66 11.23 -11.60
C ASN A 57 13.50 12.35 -12.25
N SER A 58 14.35 11.98 -13.20
CA SER A 58 15.29 12.88 -13.89
C SER A 58 14.69 13.64 -15.08
N HIS A 59 13.45 13.35 -15.49
CA HIS A 59 13.01 13.65 -16.85
C HIS A 59 12.66 15.11 -17.18
N SER A 60 12.60 16.05 -16.23
CA SER A 60 12.22 17.43 -16.57
C SER A 60 12.50 18.51 -15.53
N ALA A 61 12.84 18.16 -14.29
CA ALA A 61 12.98 19.13 -13.22
C ALA A 61 14.44 19.63 -13.11
N LYS A 62 14.61 20.95 -13.08
CA LYS A 62 15.87 21.62 -12.73
C LYS A 62 15.72 22.28 -11.37
N GLY A 63 16.79 22.30 -10.60
CA GLY A 63 16.80 22.89 -9.26
C GLY A 63 16.99 21.83 -8.19
N ILE A 64 16.79 22.23 -6.94
CA ILE A 64 17.04 21.43 -5.75
C ILE A 64 15.72 21.02 -5.13
N ALA A 65 15.58 19.73 -4.82
CA ALA A 65 14.57 19.20 -3.91
C ALA A 65 15.24 18.85 -2.58
N SER A 66 14.64 19.30 -1.48
CA SER A 66 15.07 18.93 -0.14
C SER A 66 14.36 17.66 0.26
N ILE A 67 15.05 16.73 0.90
CA ILE A 67 14.46 15.50 1.42
C ILE A 67 15.00 15.19 2.81
N VAL A 68 14.12 14.70 3.68
CA VAL A 68 14.45 14.16 4.99
C VAL A 68 13.79 12.80 5.18
N ILE A 69 14.54 11.87 5.76
CA ILE A 69 14.05 10.54 6.17
C ILE A 69 14.26 10.43 7.67
N PHE A 70 13.19 10.14 8.40
CA PHE A 70 13.15 10.12 9.87
C PHE A 70 12.10 9.13 10.38
N GLU A 71 12.13 8.84 11.68
CA GLU A 71 11.06 8.09 12.35
C GLU A 71 10.10 9.08 13.02
N LEU A 72 8.79 8.83 12.93
CA LEU A 72 7.73 9.78 13.29
C LEU A 72 7.80 10.23 14.75
N ALA A 73 8.16 9.35 15.69
CA ALA A 73 8.32 9.75 17.09
C ALA A 73 9.45 10.77 17.29
N ASP A 74 10.43 10.79 16.40
CA ASP A 74 11.54 11.75 16.40
C ASP A 74 11.23 13.04 15.62
N GLU A 75 10.05 13.19 14.98
CA GLU A 75 9.67 14.36 14.16
C GLU A 75 9.87 15.69 14.91
N HIS A 76 9.48 15.71 16.18
CA HIS A 76 9.60 16.88 17.05
C HIS A 76 11.04 17.38 17.27
N LEU A 77 12.05 16.59 16.93
CA LEU A 77 13.47 16.96 17.00
C LEU A 77 13.95 17.72 15.76
N GLY A 78 13.18 17.70 14.67
CA GLY A 78 13.47 18.44 13.44
C GLY A 78 13.43 19.97 13.62
N GLY A 79 14.19 20.66 12.77
CA GLY A 79 14.33 22.12 12.73
C GLY A 79 15.32 22.67 13.76
N LYS A 80 15.73 23.92 13.55
CA LYS A 80 16.54 24.70 14.51
C LYS A 80 15.79 25.97 14.92
N ARG A 81 15.79 26.29 16.21
CA ARG A 81 15.21 27.56 16.68
C ARG A 81 16.22 28.69 16.51
N ARG A 82 15.73 29.85 16.09
CA ARG A 82 16.53 31.08 16.10
C ARG A 82 16.72 31.56 17.54
N PRO A 83 17.90 32.12 17.90
CA PRO A 83 18.08 32.77 19.20
C PRO A 83 17.01 33.85 19.42
N GLY A 84 16.24 33.72 20.51
CA GLY A 84 15.17 34.66 20.85
C GLY A 84 13.84 34.47 20.12
N SER A 85 13.69 33.45 19.27
CA SER A 85 12.40 33.05 18.68
C SER A 85 11.98 31.66 19.16
N ASN A 86 10.67 31.45 19.27
CA ASN A 86 10.10 30.12 19.53
C ASN A 86 9.87 29.34 18.23
N GLU A 87 9.91 30.01 17.08
CA GLU A 87 9.71 29.42 15.77
C GLU A 87 10.94 28.60 15.34
N LYS A 88 10.66 27.46 14.72
CA LYS A 88 11.67 26.57 14.16
C LYS A 88 11.85 26.86 12.68
N GLU A 89 13.09 27.06 12.29
CA GLU A 89 13.51 27.07 10.90
C GLU A 89 13.74 25.61 10.47
N ILE A 90 13.09 25.19 9.39
CA ILE A 90 13.11 23.78 8.93
C ILE A 90 14.05 23.53 7.74
N ILE A 91 14.36 24.56 6.93
CA ILE A 91 15.18 24.44 5.72
C ILE A 91 16.35 25.42 5.79
N CYS A 92 17.52 24.99 5.31
CA CYS A 92 18.67 25.85 5.18
C CYS A 92 18.51 26.80 3.97
N THR A 93 18.13 28.04 4.24
CA THR A 93 18.04 29.13 3.26
C THR A 93 19.26 30.06 3.35
N PRO A 94 19.46 30.98 2.38
CA PRO A 94 20.53 31.97 2.45
C PRO A 94 20.43 32.87 3.70
N GLU A 95 19.22 33.16 4.20
CA GLU A 95 19.06 33.87 5.48
C GLU A 95 19.53 33.03 6.66
N ASN A 96 19.24 31.73 6.66
CA ASN A 96 19.63 30.81 7.74
C ASN A 96 21.15 30.57 7.77
N ILE A 97 21.83 30.64 6.62
CA ILE A 97 23.30 30.67 6.53
C ILE A 97 23.86 31.96 7.17
N LYS A 98 23.30 33.13 6.83
CA LYS A 98 23.72 34.41 7.43
C LYS A 98 23.52 34.43 8.95
N ARG A 99 22.54 33.69 9.44
CA ARG A 99 22.22 33.50 10.87
C ARG A 99 23.04 32.39 11.53
N GLN A 100 23.97 31.74 10.83
CA GLN A 100 24.80 30.65 11.34
C GLN A 100 23.98 29.45 11.86
N LEU A 101 22.80 29.19 11.27
CA LEU A 101 22.01 28.00 11.60
C LEU A 101 22.45 26.78 10.78
N CYS A 102 23.04 27.00 9.62
CA CYS A 102 23.60 25.98 8.73
C CYS A 102 24.78 26.54 7.94
N GLU A 103 25.57 25.64 7.38
CA GLU A 103 26.69 25.97 6.52
C GLU A 103 26.25 26.20 5.06
N PRO A 104 27.03 26.95 4.25
CA PRO A 104 26.73 27.14 2.82
C PRO A 104 26.64 25.85 2.02
N SER A 105 27.36 24.80 2.43
CA SER A 105 27.32 23.47 1.82
C SER A 105 25.99 22.74 2.05
N GLN A 106 25.19 23.17 3.02
CA GLN A 106 23.91 22.57 3.40
C GLN A 106 22.72 23.32 2.80
N LEU A 107 22.95 24.25 1.86
CA LEU A 107 21.88 25.03 1.25
C LEU A 107 20.81 24.11 0.64
N GLY A 108 19.56 24.28 1.06
CA GLY A 108 18.44 23.43 0.65
C GLY A 108 18.35 22.09 1.39
N GLU A 109 19.12 21.85 2.45
CA GLU A 109 18.90 20.70 3.34
C GLU A 109 17.88 21.04 4.43
N PHE A 110 17.16 20.03 4.94
CA PHE A 110 16.42 20.18 6.20
C PHE A 110 17.39 20.42 7.36
N LEU A 111 17.03 21.35 8.24
CA LEU A 111 17.80 21.72 9.43
C LEU A 111 17.57 20.69 10.53
N ILE A 112 18.65 20.05 10.97
CA ILE A 112 18.66 19.12 12.10
C ILE A 112 19.75 19.58 13.07
N SER A 113 19.44 19.65 14.37
CA SER A 113 20.42 20.01 15.39
C SER A 113 21.30 18.82 15.78
N ASP A 114 22.54 19.08 16.23
CA ASP A 114 23.42 18.01 16.71
C ASP A 114 22.81 17.26 17.90
N HIS A 115 22.10 17.99 18.76
CA HIS A 115 21.32 17.39 19.84
C HIS A 115 20.21 16.47 19.32
N ALA A 116 19.52 16.84 18.24
CA ALA A 116 18.52 15.97 17.61
C ALA A 116 19.16 14.70 17.05
N LEU A 117 20.30 14.81 16.36
CA LEU A 117 21.03 13.64 15.83
C LEU A 117 21.51 12.68 16.94
N GLN A 118 21.84 13.20 18.12
CA GLN A 118 22.25 12.38 19.26
C GLN A 118 21.08 11.77 20.03
N LYS A 119 19.93 12.47 20.05
CA LYS A 119 18.75 12.06 20.83
C LYS A 119 17.83 11.13 20.04
N ALA A 120 17.79 11.25 18.71
CA ALA A 120 16.90 10.46 17.87
C ALA A 120 17.14 8.97 18.10
N ALA A 121 16.05 8.21 18.26
CA ALA A 121 16.12 6.77 18.39
C ALA A 121 16.66 6.14 17.10
N HIS A 122 16.32 6.75 15.96
CA HIS A 122 16.81 6.36 14.64
C HIS A 122 17.53 7.51 13.96
N PRO A 123 18.63 7.27 13.22
CA PRO A 123 19.36 8.33 12.53
C PRO A 123 18.43 9.08 11.57
N MET A 124 18.44 10.41 11.60
CA MET A 124 17.78 11.21 10.57
C MET A 124 18.75 11.48 9.42
N ILE A 125 18.28 11.38 8.18
CA ILE A 125 19.08 11.73 7.00
C ILE A 125 18.40 12.87 6.27
N THR A 126 19.17 13.94 6.02
CA THR A 126 18.75 15.11 5.24
C THR A 126 19.65 15.29 4.03
N ARG A 127 19.08 15.63 2.88
CA ARG A 127 19.82 15.89 1.64
C ARG A 127 19.16 16.97 0.79
N ALA A 128 20.00 17.76 0.14
CA ALA A 128 19.63 18.64 -0.95
C ALA A 128 19.98 17.92 -2.26
N VAL A 129 18.95 17.49 -3.01
CA VAL A 129 19.12 16.72 -4.24
C VAL A 129 19.01 17.66 -5.45
N ASP A 130 20.08 17.75 -6.23
CA ASP A 130 20.04 18.40 -7.55
C ASP A 130 19.30 17.48 -8.54
N LEU A 131 18.13 17.92 -8.98
CA LEU A 131 17.26 17.18 -9.89
C LEU A 131 17.86 17.04 -11.30
N SER A 132 18.91 17.81 -11.62
CA SER A 132 19.66 17.66 -12.88
C SER A 132 20.52 16.39 -12.90
N LYS A 133 20.94 15.92 -11.72
CA LYS A 133 21.73 14.69 -11.52
C LYS A 133 21.24 13.98 -10.24
N PRO A 134 20.01 13.46 -10.26
CA PRO A 134 19.39 12.93 -9.06
C PRO A 134 20.18 11.73 -8.54
N ILE A 135 20.38 11.69 -7.23
CA ILE A 135 20.95 10.53 -6.53
C ILE A 135 19.82 9.72 -5.90
N ALA A 136 19.97 8.40 -5.89
CA ALA A 136 19.09 7.54 -5.11
C ALA A 136 19.55 7.56 -3.65
N ILE A 137 18.61 7.67 -2.71
CA ILE A 137 18.89 7.72 -1.28
C ILE A 137 18.42 6.42 -0.66
N LEU A 138 19.36 5.69 -0.05
CA LEU A 138 19.11 4.45 0.66
C LEU A 138 19.20 4.69 2.17
N TYR A 139 18.10 4.44 2.88
CA TYR A 139 18.00 4.56 4.31
C TYR A 139 17.84 3.17 4.94
N PRO A 140 18.80 2.70 5.75
CA PRO A 140 18.71 1.42 6.44
C PRO A 140 17.76 1.51 7.64
N VAL A 141 16.87 0.55 7.78
CA VAL A 141 15.89 0.49 8.88
C VAL A 141 16.30 -0.58 9.88
N THR A 142 16.84 -0.15 11.01
CA THR A 142 17.47 -1.05 12.01
C THR A 142 16.53 -1.55 13.09
N GLY A 143 15.33 -0.97 13.21
CA GLY A 143 14.38 -1.30 14.26
C GLY A 143 12.93 -1.08 13.83
N PRO A 144 11.98 -1.50 14.67
CA PRO A 144 10.57 -1.25 14.40
C PRO A 144 10.23 0.22 14.64
N GLY A 145 9.40 0.79 13.79
CA GLY A 145 9.00 2.19 13.89
C GLY A 145 8.16 2.65 12.70
N TYR A 146 7.65 3.88 12.82
CA TYR A 146 6.87 4.51 11.77
C TYR A 146 7.75 5.49 11.02
N TYR A 147 8.30 5.08 9.89
CA TYR A 147 9.28 5.87 9.15
C TYR A 147 8.63 6.77 8.12
N CYS A 148 9.07 8.02 8.04
CA CYS A 148 8.56 9.03 7.15
C CYS A 148 9.65 9.52 6.19
N VAL A 149 9.26 9.72 4.94
CA VAL A 149 10.01 10.47 3.94
C VAL A 149 9.24 11.74 3.65
N ALA A 150 9.84 12.89 3.97
CA ALA A 150 9.31 14.19 3.61
C ALA A 150 10.22 14.88 2.60
N ALA A 151 9.64 15.52 1.59
CA ALA A 151 10.38 16.23 0.58
C ALA A 151 9.66 17.52 0.16
N VAL A 152 10.44 18.54 -0.19
CA VAL A 152 9.93 19.85 -0.62
C VAL A 152 10.73 20.38 -1.81
N ALA A 153 10.05 21.11 -2.69
CA ALA A 153 10.67 21.78 -3.83
C ALA A 153 11.35 23.07 -3.32
N TYR A 154 12.66 23.05 -3.10
CA TYR A 154 13.37 24.21 -2.57
C TYR A 154 13.61 25.28 -3.63
N SER A 155 14.29 24.93 -4.72
CA SER A 155 14.50 25.82 -5.86
C SER A 155 13.97 25.25 -7.18
N ALA A 156 13.54 23.99 -7.16
CA ALA A 156 12.83 23.39 -8.27
C ALA A 156 11.37 23.90 -8.33
N PRO A 157 10.78 24.05 -9.52
CA PRO A 157 9.36 24.43 -9.64
C PRO A 157 8.41 23.31 -9.22
N SER A 158 8.81 22.05 -9.41
CA SER A 158 8.09 20.84 -9.04
C SER A 158 9.07 19.66 -9.04
N PHE A 159 8.77 18.58 -8.32
CA PHE A 159 9.57 17.35 -8.38
C PHE A 159 8.68 16.12 -8.32
N SER A 160 9.22 14.99 -8.77
CA SER A 160 8.56 13.69 -8.63
C SER A 160 9.61 12.68 -8.22
N ALA A 161 9.32 11.94 -7.17
CA ALA A 161 10.12 10.86 -6.64
C ALA A 161 9.24 9.67 -6.30
N THR A 162 9.88 8.51 -6.13
CA THR A 162 9.24 7.29 -5.67
C THR A 162 9.98 6.75 -4.47
N MET A 163 9.22 6.28 -3.49
CA MET A 163 9.69 5.61 -2.30
C MET A 163 9.39 4.12 -2.41
N ALA A 164 10.44 3.30 -2.50
CA ALA A 164 10.34 1.85 -2.37
C ALA A 164 10.71 1.46 -0.94
N VAL A 165 9.92 0.59 -0.32
CA VAL A 165 10.13 0.21 1.08
C VAL A 165 10.12 -1.30 1.20
N VAL A 166 11.20 -1.85 1.75
CA VAL A 166 11.42 -3.29 1.90
C VAL A 166 11.58 -3.58 3.38
N ASP A 167 10.86 -4.58 3.89
CA ASP A 167 11.02 -5.06 5.28
C ASP A 167 11.74 -6.42 5.30
N ALA A 168 12.54 -6.66 6.33
CA ALA A 168 13.37 -7.85 6.45
C ALA A 168 12.51 -9.10 6.56
N GLY A 169 12.95 -10.15 5.87
CA GLY A 169 12.23 -11.42 5.84
C GLY A 169 10.99 -11.44 4.94
N SER A 170 10.65 -10.33 4.27
CA SER A 170 9.56 -10.28 3.30
C SER A 170 10.06 -9.79 1.94
N ARG A 171 9.53 -10.36 0.85
CA ARG A 171 9.74 -9.86 -0.52
C ARG A 171 8.69 -8.82 -0.93
N LEU A 172 7.73 -8.58 -0.05
CA LEU A 172 6.66 -7.62 -0.29
C LEU A 172 7.08 -6.23 0.17
N PRO A 173 6.54 -5.18 -0.46
CA PRO A 173 6.66 -3.84 0.08
C PRO A 173 6.12 -3.78 1.51
N ALA A 174 6.78 -3.04 2.41
CA ALA A 174 6.47 -3.05 3.84
C ALA A 174 4.99 -2.73 4.14
N PHE A 175 4.35 -1.86 3.36
CA PHE A 175 2.94 -1.47 3.52
C PHE A 175 1.97 -2.63 3.25
N ARG A 176 2.42 -3.71 2.61
CA ARG A 176 1.62 -4.91 2.34
C ARG A 176 1.89 -6.05 3.32
N SER A 177 2.85 -5.91 4.22
CA SER A 177 3.17 -6.96 5.22
C SER A 177 1.93 -7.34 6.05
N GLY A 178 1.16 -6.35 6.50
CA GLY A 178 -0.10 -6.58 7.23
C GLY A 178 -1.16 -7.33 6.41
N LEU A 179 -1.21 -7.10 5.09
CA LEU A 179 -2.13 -7.82 4.21
C LEU A 179 -1.75 -9.30 4.13
N LEU A 180 -0.46 -9.62 4.05
CA LEU A 180 0.00 -11.01 4.06
C LEU A 180 -0.38 -11.70 5.38
N GLY A 181 -0.16 -11.05 6.53
CA GLY A 181 -0.57 -11.60 7.83
C GLY A 181 -2.08 -11.86 7.94
N LEU A 182 -2.91 -10.97 7.38
CA LEU A 182 -4.35 -11.18 7.31
C LEU A 182 -4.71 -12.40 6.43
N TYR A 183 -4.07 -12.54 5.27
CA TYR A 183 -4.29 -13.68 4.38
C TYR A 183 -3.82 -15.00 5.01
N GLN A 184 -2.70 -15.01 5.74
CA GLN A 184 -2.22 -16.21 6.44
C GLN A 184 -3.22 -16.75 7.47
N THR A 185 -4.02 -15.88 8.09
CA THR A 185 -5.02 -16.30 9.09
C THR A 185 -6.38 -16.62 8.46
N ILE A 186 -6.86 -15.79 7.53
CA ILE A 186 -8.22 -15.91 6.98
C ILE A 186 -8.28 -16.87 5.79
N ALA A 187 -7.25 -16.92 4.94
CA ALA A 187 -7.28 -17.71 3.71
C ALA A 187 -7.48 -19.21 3.97
N PRO A 188 -6.77 -19.87 4.92
CA PRO A 188 -6.98 -21.28 5.20
C PRO A 188 -8.41 -21.58 5.65
N VAL A 189 -8.96 -20.73 6.53
CA VAL A 189 -10.33 -20.88 7.04
C VAL A 189 -11.35 -20.76 5.91
N TRP A 190 -11.19 -19.76 5.04
CA TRP A 190 -12.08 -19.55 3.89
C TRP A 190 -11.99 -20.69 2.86
N MET A 191 -10.77 -21.16 2.56
CA MET A 191 -10.55 -22.27 1.65
C MET A 191 -11.18 -23.56 2.19
N LEU A 192 -10.97 -23.88 3.48
CA LEU A 192 -11.57 -25.04 4.13
C LEU A 192 -13.10 -24.96 4.10
N ALA A 193 -13.69 -23.83 4.51
CA ALA A 193 -15.13 -23.64 4.48
C ALA A 193 -15.72 -23.81 3.07
N SER A 194 -15.06 -23.24 2.05
CA SER A 194 -15.48 -23.33 0.65
C SER A 194 -15.40 -24.77 0.12
N LEU A 195 -14.29 -25.46 0.36
CA LEU A 195 -14.09 -26.83 -0.11
C LEU A 195 -14.99 -27.84 0.61
N SER A 196 -15.18 -27.69 1.93
CA SER A 196 -16.12 -28.52 2.69
C SER A 196 -17.54 -28.34 2.17
N TRP A 197 -17.97 -27.11 1.87
CA TRP A 197 -19.29 -26.88 1.30
C TRP A 197 -19.45 -27.54 -0.07
N VAL A 198 -18.45 -27.41 -0.96
CA VAL A 198 -18.46 -28.08 -2.27
C VAL A 198 -18.57 -29.59 -2.09
N PHE A 199 -17.81 -30.17 -1.17
CA PHE A 199 -17.86 -31.60 -0.84
C PHE A 199 -19.27 -32.04 -0.40
N PHE A 200 -19.86 -31.36 0.58
CA PHE A 200 -21.22 -31.68 1.05
C PHE A 200 -22.29 -31.52 -0.05
N THR A 201 -22.15 -30.52 -0.92
CA THR A 201 -23.08 -30.36 -2.05
C THR A 201 -22.94 -31.49 -3.07
N ALA A 202 -21.72 -31.96 -3.33
CA ALA A 202 -21.46 -33.06 -4.26
C ALA A 202 -22.01 -34.40 -3.77
N GLU A 203 -21.97 -34.65 -2.44
CA GLU A 203 -22.58 -35.84 -1.84
C GLU A 203 -24.11 -35.78 -1.82
N SER A 204 -24.69 -34.58 -1.67
CA SER A 204 -26.14 -34.42 -1.74
C SER A 204 -26.62 -34.60 -3.19
N THR A 205 -27.26 -35.73 -3.48
CA THR A 205 -27.80 -36.10 -4.82
C THR A 205 -28.73 -35.05 -5.44
N SER A 206 -29.24 -34.10 -4.65
CA SER A 206 -30.06 -33.00 -5.13
C SER A 206 -29.29 -31.90 -5.87
N TRP A 207 -28.02 -31.65 -5.56
CA TRP A 207 -27.25 -30.48 -6.00
C TRP A 207 -25.92 -30.93 -6.63
N SER A 208 -26.01 -31.73 -7.69
CA SER A 208 -24.82 -32.15 -8.45
C SER A 208 -24.07 -30.94 -9.02
N LEU A 209 -22.78 -31.13 -9.35
CA LEU A 209 -21.87 -30.16 -10.01
C LEU A 209 -22.33 -29.73 -11.43
N SER A 210 -23.63 -29.83 -11.70
CA SER A 210 -24.30 -29.35 -12.91
C SER A 210 -24.15 -27.83 -13.07
N LEU A 211 -24.07 -27.39 -14.32
CA LEU A 211 -24.13 -25.97 -14.67
C LEU A 211 -25.44 -25.29 -14.23
N ASP A 212 -26.49 -26.06 -13.91
CA ASP A 212 -27.74 -25.54 -13.37
C ASP A 212 -27.64 -25.05 -11.91
N HIS A 213 -26.60 -25.47 -11.19
CA HIS A 213 -26.31 -25.07 -9.81
C HIS A 213 -24.93 -24.40 -9.73
N PRO A 214 -24.84 -23.07 -9.91
CA PRO A 214 -23.56 -22.37 -10.00
C PRO A 214 -22.84 -22.19 -8.66
N ALA A 215 -23.47 -22.49 -7.52
CA ALA A 215 -22.90 -22.26 -6.19
C ALA A 215 -21.58 -23.01 -5.94
N PRO A 216 -21.44 -24.32 -6.25
CA PRO A 216 -20.17 -25.03 -6.08
C PRO A 216 -19.06 -24.45 -6.94
N TRP A 217 -19.37 -24.01 -8.17
CA TRP A 217 -18.42 -23.36 -9.06
C TRP A 217 -17.94 -22.00 -8.52
N ILE A 218 -18.86 -21.19 -7.97
CA ILE A 218 -18.51 -19.92 -7.31
C ILE A 218 -17.56 -20.18 -6.14
N LEU A 219 -17.84 -21.19 -5.31
CA LEU A 219 -17.02 -21.53 -4.15
C LEU A 219 -15.65 -22.08 -4.53
N LEU A 220 -15.57 -22.93 -5.56
CA LEU A 220 -14.30 -23.41 -6.11
C LEU A 220 -13.45 -22.26 -6.67
N CYS A 221 -14.05 -21.38 -7.48
CA CYS A 221 -13.36 -20.19 -7.97
C CYS A 221 -12.94 -19.28 -6.81
N SER A 222 -13.77 -19.12 -5.78
CA SER A 222 -13.45 -18.29 -4.62
C SER A 222 -12.33 -18.85 -3.75
N ALA A 223 -12.27 -20.18 -3.57
CA ALA A 223 -11.16 -20.84 -2.89
C ALA A 223 -9.88 -20.69 -3.71
N GLY A 224 -9.97 -20.88 -5.04
CA GLY A 224 -8.86 -20.70 -5.96
C GLY A 224 -8.32 -19.27 -6.00
N THR A 225 -9.20 -18.26 -6.05
CA THR A 225 -8.78 -16.84 -6.03
C THR A 225 -8.05 -16.51 -4.74
N THR A 226 -8.58 -16.97 -3.61
CA THR A 226 -7.99 -16.74 -2.29
C THR A 226 -6.62 -17.43 -2.16
N GLY A 227 -6.52 -18.69 -2.58
CA GLY A 227 -5.28 -19.45 -2.56
C GLY A 227 -4.22 -18.89 -3.50
N ALA A 228 -4.59 -18.54 -4.74
CA ALA A 228 -3.68 -17.92 -5.70
C ALA A 228 -3.16 -16.57 -5.21
N ARG A 229 -4.04 -15.74 -4.62
CA ARG A 229 -3.65 -14.45 -4.04
C ARG A 229 -2.73 -14.62 -2.83
N TRP A 230 -3.03 -15.54 -1.91
CA TRP A 230 -2.19 -15.81 -0.74
C TRP A 230 -0.81 -16.33 -1.17
N ALA A 231 -0.76 -17.35 -2.04
CA ALA A 231 0.50 -17.90 -2.53
C ALA A 231 1.33 -16.84 -3.29
N TRP A 232 0.68 -15.97 -4.06
CA TRP A 232 1.34 -14.86 -4.74
C TRP A 232 1.95 -13.87 -3.74
N LEU A 233 1.24 -13.50 -2.67
CA LEU A 233 1.76 -12.63 -1.62
C LEU A 233 2.99 -13.23 -0.94
N GLU A 234 3.06 -14.55 -0.74
CA GLU A 234 4.25 -15.19 -0.16
C GLU A 234 5.44 -15.24 -1.12
N LEU A 235 5.20 -15.49 -2.40
CA LEU A 235 6.27 -15.68 -3.38
C LEU A 235 6.86 -14.36 -3.91
N GLY A 236 6.04 -13.31 -4.00
CA GLY A 236 6.38 -12.03 -4.61
C GLY A 236 6.50 -12.08 -6.15
N ASP A 237 6.63 -10.91 -6.78
CA ASP A 237 6.71 -10.78 -8.25
C ASP A 237 8.11 -11.11 -8.84
N ASP A 238 9.12 -11.31 -7.99
CA ASP A 238 10.50 -11.59 -8.42
C ASP A 238 10.68 -12.97 -9.06
N THR A 239 9.65 -13.82 -9.02
CA THR A 239 9.68 -15.18 -9.56
C THR A 239 8.66 -15.35 -10.68
N ALA A 240 8.99 -16.17 -11.68
CA ALA A 240 8.04 -16.52 -12.75
C ALA A 240 6.74 -17.13 -12.19
N TRP A 241 6.85 -17.90 -11.10
CA TRP A 241 5.71 -18.46 -10.37
C TRP A 241 4.83 -17.38 -9.73
N GLY A 242 5.42 -16.32 -9.18
CA GLY A 242 4.68 -15.17 -8.67
C GLY A 242 3.82 -14.53 -9.75
N VAL A 243 4.42 -14.23 -10.91
CA VAL A 243 3.69 -13.69 -12.06
C VAL A 243 2.55 -14.62 -12.50
N LEU A 244 2.80 -15.93 -12.58
CA LEU A 244 1.77 -16.91 -12.93
C LEU A 244 0.64 -16.97 -11.89
N LEU A 245 0.94 -16.94 -10.59
CA LEU A 245 -0.05 -16.94 -9.53
C LEU A 245 -0.91 -15.67 -9.55
N ARG A 246 -0.30 -14.52 -9.85
CA ARG A 246 -1.01 -13.25 -10.05
C ARG A 246 -1.95 -13.31 -11.24
N LEU A 247 -1.48 -13.80 -12.39
CA LEU A 247 -2.32 -13.99 -13.58
C LEU A 247 -3.45 -14.99 -13.32
N SER A 248 -3.15 -16.09 -12.62
CA SER A 248 -4.13 -17.10 -12.20
C SER A 248 -5.19 -16.49 -11.29
N TRP A 249 -4.79 -15.68 -10.30
CA TRP A 249 -5.72 -14.97 -9.43
C TRP A 249 -6.66 -14.07 -10.21
N TYR A 250 -6.15 -13.23 -11.13
CA TYR A 250 -7.00 -12.38 -11.97
C TYR A 250 -7.94 -13.21 -12.86
N GLY A 251 -7.44 -14.30 -13.46
CA GLY A 251 -8.25 -15.21 -14.28
C GLY A 251 -9.39 -15.86 -13.49
N LEU A 252 -9.10 -16.35 -12.27
CA LEU A 252 -10.08 -16.94 -11.38
C LEU A 252 -11.10 -15.91 -10.87
N ALA A 253 -10.67 -14.69 -10.59
CA ALA A 253 -11.55 -13.60 -10.17
C ALA A 253 -12.50 -13.19 -11.30
N LEU A 254 -11.98 -13.11 -12.53
CA LEU A 254 -12.79 -12.87 -13.72
C LEU A 254 -13.79 -14.01 -13.94
N ALA A 255 -13.36 -15.26 -13.85
CA ALA A 255 -14.23 -16.43 -13.99
C ALA A 255 -15.34 -16.42 -12.93
N GLN A 256 -15.00 -16.17 -11.67
CA GLN A 256 -15.96 -16.04 -10.56
C GLN A 256 -17.01 -14.96 -10.85
N ASN A 257 -16.57 -13.77 -11.27
CA ASN A 257 -17.47 -12.66 -11.62
C ASN A 257 -18.39 -13.02 -12.80
N CYS A 258 -17.85 -13.68 -13.83
CA CYS A 258 -18.64 -14.16 -14.96
C CYS A 258 -19.71 -15.18 -14.53
N ILE A 259 -19.37 -16.13 -13.65
CA ILE A 259 -20.31 -17.12 -13.12
C ILE A 259 -21.42 -16.43 -12.32
N VAL A 260 -21.06 -15.48 -11.45
CA VAL A 260 -22.04 -14.70 -10.67
C VAL A 260 -22.99 -13.94 -11.60
N LEU A 261 -22.46 -13.24 -12.61
CA LEU A 261 -23.26 -12.50 -13.59
C LEU A 261 -24.20 -13.43 -14.38
N PHE A 262 -23.69 -14.55 -14.88
CA PHE A 262 -24.48 -15.56 -15.59
C PHE A 262 -25.61 -16.10 -14.70
N THR A 263 -25.29 -16.41 -13.44
CA THR A 263 -26.26 -16.88 -12.44
C THR A 263 -27.38 -15.86 -12.23
N VAL A 264 -27.03 -14.59 -12.02
CA VAL A 264 -27.99 -13.50 -11.86
C VAL A 264 -28.88 -13.36 -13.10
N HIS A 265 -28.31 -13.45 -14.29
CA HIS A 265 -29.06 -13.38 -15.53
C HIS A 265 -30.03 -14.56 -15.71
N MET A 266 -29.57 -15.79 -15.44
CA MET A 266 -30.40 -17.00 -15.51
C MET A 266 -31.57 -16.95 -14.51
N MET A 267 -31.32 -16.45 -13.30
CA MET A 267 -32.38 -16.25 -12.30
C MET A 267 -33.40 -15.19 -12.75
N ALA A 268 -32.94 -14.09 -13.35
CA ALA A 268 -33.82 -13.05 -13.88
C ALA A 268 -34.68 -13.57 -15.05
N ALA A 269 -34.09 -14.39 -15.94
CA ALA A 269 -34.77 -14.95 -17.10
C ALA A 269 -35.81 -16.04 -16.74
N ARG A 270 -35.54 -16.87 -15.71
CA ARG A 270 -36.42 -17.99 -15.33
C ARG A 270 -37.72 -17.57 -14.61
N GLY A 271 -37.90 -16.29 -14.25
CA GLY A 271 -39.17 -15.75 -13.73
C GLY A 271 -39.76 -16.47 -12.50
N SER A 272 -39.00 -17.33 -11.83
CA SER A 272 -39.52 -18.27 -10.84
C SER A 272 -39.69 -17.59 -9.48
N SER A 273 -40.94 -17.40 -9.08
CA SER A 273 -41.33 -16.82 -7.79
C SER A 273 -40.88 -17.64 -6.57
N ARG A 274 -40.48 -18.92 -6.78
CA ARG A 274 -40.17 -19.88 -5.71
C ARG A 274 -38.69 -19.89 -5.31
N CYS A 275 -37.77 -19.47 -6.20
CA CYS A 275 -36.33 -19.30 -5.88
C CYS A 275 -36.03 -17.97 -5.16
N ARG A 276 -37.08 -17.25 -4.75
CA ARG A 276 -37.03 -15.89 -4.18
C ARG A 276 -36.78 -15.87 -2.67
N THR A 277 -36.90 -17.01 -1.98
CA THR A 277 -37.02 -17.01 -0.52
C THR A 277 -35.66 -17.10 0.18
N ARG A 278 -35.12 -15.92 0.47
CA ARG A 278 -34.14 -15.56 1.51
C ARG A 278 -32.69 -16.03 1.35
N LEU A 279 -32.42 -17.23 0.86
CA LEU A 279 -31.06 -17.79 0.90
C LEU A 279 -30.11 -17.14 -0.12
N ILE A 280 -30.58 -16.90 -1.33
CA ILE A 280 -29.84 -16.22 -2.40
C ILE A 280 -29.54 -14.75 -2.08
N PRO A 281 -30.51 -13.91 -1.66
CA PRO A 281 -30.20 -12.54 -1.25
C PRO A 281 -29.31 -12.48 0.01
N ALA A 282 -29.43 -13.43 0.94
CA ALA A 282 -28.52 -13.52 2.09
C ALA A 282 -27.08 -13.86 1.67
N PHE A 283 -26.90 -14.81 0.75
CA PHE A 283 -25.58 -15.14 0.20
C PHE A 283 -24.98 -13.98 -0.60
N LEU A 284 -25.76 -13.33 -1.47
CA LEU A 284 -25.33 -12.13 -2.20
C LEU A 284 -24.96 -11.00 -1.24
N ALA A 285 -25.75 -10.78 -0.18
CA ALA A 285 -25.42 -9.80 0.85
C ALA A 285 -24.09 -10.17 1.54
N LEU A 286 -23.91 -11.42 1.98
CA LEU A 286 -22.66 -11.88 2.59
C LEU A 286 -21.47 -11.75 1.65
N PHE A 287 -21.61 -12.15 0.38
CA PHE A 287 -20.56 -12.04 -0.62
C PHE A 287 -20.19 -10.58 -0.88
N ILE A 288 -21.18 -9.69 -1.04
CA ILE A 288 -20.94 -8.25 -1.17
C ILE A 288 -20.27 -7.71 0.10
N THR A 289 -20.72 -8.09 1.29
CA THR A 289 -20.11 -7.66 2.55
C THR A 289 -18.66 -8.13 2.67
N LEU A 290 -18.35 -9.37 2.32
CA LEU A 290 -16.99 -9.90 2.34
C LEU A 290 -16.12 -9.25 1.26
N TYR A 291 -16.67 -9.02 0.07
CA TYR A 291 -15.95 -8.37 -1.03
C TYR A 291 -15.68 -6.89 -0.73
N VAL A 292 -16.66 -6.17 -0.20
CA VAL A 292 -16.49 -4.81 0.33
C VAL A 292 -15.51 -4.82 1.49
N GLY A 293 -15.56 -5.82 2.38
CA GLY A 293 -14.59 -6.00 3.46
C GLY A 293 -13.16 -6.23 2.95
N ALA A 294 -12.99 -7.00 1.88
CA ALA A 294 -11.70 -7.23 1.23
C ALA A 294 -11.19 -5.96 0.52
N ILE A 295 -12.03 -5.25 -0.22
CA ILE A 295 -11.70 -3.95 -0.81
C ILE A 295 -11.37 -2.95 0.30
N TRP A 296 -12.14 -2.94 1.38
CA TRP A 296 -11.92 -2.06 2.50
C TRP A 296 -10.61 -2.41 3.20
N ALA A 297 -10.27 -3.69 3.41
CA ALA A 297 -8.98 -4.10 3.93
C ALA A 297 -7.81 -3.67 3.02
N ASP A 298 -7.96 -3.83 1.70
CA ASP A 298 -7.01 -3.34 0.70
C ASP A 298 -6.90 -1.81 0.72
N SER A 299 -7.97 -1.10 1.08
CA SER A 299 -8.03 0.36 1.18
C SER A 299 -7.60 0.89 2.56
N ILE A 300 -7.75 0.14 3.65
CA ILE A 300 -7.33 0.52 5.01
C ILE A 300 -5.83 0.64 5.09
N VAL A 301 -5.10 -0.18 4.35
CA VAL A 301 -3.65 0.00 4.20
C VAL A 301 -3.33 1.42 3.75
N TYR A 302 -4.18 2.04 2.92
CA TYR A 302 -4.06 3.45 2.53
C TYR A 302 -4.69 4.41 3.55
N VAL A 303 -5.86 4.07 4.12
CA VAL A 303 -6.61 4.96 5.01
C VAL A 303 -5.96 5.07 6.39
N ARG A 304 -5.29 4.05 6.92
CA ARG A 304 -4.60 4.11 8.22
C ARG A 304 -3.42 5.09 8.16
N VAL A 305 -2.74 5.18 7.01
CA VAL A 305 -1.74 6.21 6.74
C VAL A 305 -2.39 7.60 6.74
N CYS A 306 -3.52 7.79 6.07
CA CYS A 306 -4.24 9.07 6.07
C CYS A 306 -4.86 9.46 7.42
N LEU A 307 -5.41 8.51 8.19
CA LEU A 307 -6.07 8.78 9.47
C LEU A 307 -5.06 9.12 10.57
N LEU A 308 -3.87 8.50 10.57
CA LEU A 308 -2.79 8.90 11.47
C LEU A 308 -2.29 10.32 11.14
N LEU A 309 -2.14 10.66 9.85
CA LEU A 309 -1.80 12.03 9.43
C LEU A 309 -2.88 13.06 9.78
N LEU A 310 -4.17 12.67 9.76
CA LEU A 310 -5.27 13.58 10.12
C LEU A 310 -5.44 13.78 11.63
N ASN A 311 -5.10 12.78 12.44
CA ASN A 311 -5.31 12.83 13.90
C ASN A 311 -4.14 13.49 14.64
N GLU A 312 -2.96 13.59 14.02
CA GLU A 312 -1.78 14.30 14.55
C GLU A 312 -1.49 15.60 13.79
N MET A 313 -2.52 16.35 13.38
CA MET A 313 -2.33 17.76 12.98
C MET A 313 -2.42 18.68 14.21
N PRO A 314 -1.31 19.05 14.89
CA PRO A 314 -1.26 20.35 15.53
C PRO A 314 -1.32 21.42 14.43
N ASN A 315 -2.00 22.53 14.72
CA ASN A 315 -2.11 23.73 13.87
C ASN A 315 -0.76 24.45 13.62
N SER A 316 0.34 23.73 13.48
CA SER A 316 1.68 24.27 13.29
C SER A 316 2.39 23.54 12.16
N TRP A 317 1.99 23.88 10.94
CA TRP A 317 2.81 23.84 9.74
C TRP A 317 2.68 25.20 9.06
#